data_AF-W1QAK0-F1
#
_entry.id   AF-W1QAK0-F1
#
_cell.length_a   1.000
_cell.length_b   1.000
_cell.length_c   1.000
_cell.angle_alpha   90.00
_cell.angle_beta   90.00
_cell.angle_gamma   90.00
#
_symmetry.space_group_name_H-M   'P 1'
#
loop_
_entity.id
_entity.type
_entity.pdbx_description
1 polymer ?
#
loop_
_entity_poly.entity_id
_entity_poly.type
_entity_poly.pdbx_seq_one_letter_code
_entity_poly.pdbx_strand_id
1 'polypeptide(L)'
;MSFVSGDNVAIRRRIFNSILLLCAFVGLPLWYATTSVHRAELPTAQIYSMSSQLSSFVSYEIPVYVEVAATASGVVAEAQQHLDALLKSYDLPISWHVVLRPGPGGASDYKVELVMDEEADKVYVSPFEDRKIKLYTSPTVISNNKIADLIARTLVQDVFADEIQMFARYDQPASAIKMPYSPKYHVTLSLLQGGNDPIAWDIEQAAPLFENYLQSLSPYANFTLDSQVQHYEKLSDNIALRYDDDQKAFLLKEADTSTFIDYSEWGLDQNTQSVPVINFVAYVPAAAVRPILIENSVSNSFIVPQWGGAAILNTDKQVLEYDDLLPVMEIFASQLFQLVGAPSKPKSPTIRTDILTRVQSLQNMHKSIDNLISLCKLCQQLPNISVPDSTREQVEQAIERIMEAAAAAKNGNWGFANSLAAKAYVLSDKAFFQKDMVQQMYFPEEHKMAVYTPLLGPFATIMLLGLIRLVNEERGSAKPKEA
;
A
#
# COMPACT_ATOMS: atom_id res chain seq x y z
N MET A 1 -37.36 -27.96 78.98
CA MET A 1 -36.90 -28.66 77.76
C MET A 1 -36.93 -27.69 76.57
N SER A 2 -36.17 -26.59 76.65
CA SER A 2 -36.27 -25.45 75.71
C SER A 2 -34.95 -24.70 75.49
N PHE A 3 -33.80 -25.36 75.74
CA PHE A 3 -32.47 -24.74 75.58
C PHE A 3 -31.70 -25.20 74.32
N VAL A 4 -32.26 -26.11 73.51
CA VAL A 4 -31.56 -26.67 72.33
C VAL A 4 -31.91 -25.95 71.02
N SER A 5 -32.88 -25.03 71.02
CA SER A 5 -33.36 -24.40 69.78
C SER A 5 -32.61 -23.13 69.37
N GLY A 6 -31.97 -22.41 70.30
CA GLY A 6 -31.30 -21.13 70.01
C GLY A 6 -29.92 -21.31 69.37
N ASP A 7 -29.09 -22.21 69.92
CA ASP A 7 -27.72 -22.44 69.44
C ASP A 7 -27.68 -23.02 68.02
N ASN A 8 -28.64 -23.88 67.67
CA ASN A 8 -28.76 -24.43 66.31
C ASN A 8 -29.12 -23.37 65.27
N VAL A 9 -29.86 -22.33 65.63
CA VAL A 9 -30.17 -21.21 64.72
C VAL A 9 -28.93 -20.33 64.53
N ALA A 10 -28.22 -20.01 65.61
CA ALA A 10 -26.98 -19.22 65.54
C ALA A 10 -25.88 -19.94 64.74
N ILE A 11 -25.73 -21.25 64.89
CA ILE A 11 -24.77 -22.06 64.12
C ILE A 11 -25.15 -22.09 62.63
N ARG A 12 -26.41 -22.33 62.28
CA ARG A 12 -26.87 -22.30 60.87
C ARG A 12 -26.63 -20.94 60.21
N ARG A 13 -26.87 -19.85 60.94
CA ARG A 13 -26.58 -18.48 60.49
C ARG A 13 -25.09 -18.26 60.25
N ARG A 14 -24.23 -18.71 61.17
CA ARG A 14 -22.76 -18.64 60.99
C ARG A 14 -22.29 -19.44 59.78
N ILE A 15 -22.82 -20.65 59.57
CA ILE A 15 -22.49 -21.49 58.41
C ILE A 15 -22.94 -20.81 57.12
N PHE A 16 -24.19 -20.35 57.03
CA PHE A 16 -24.69 -19.67 55.84
C PHE A 16 -23.90 -18.40 55.53
N ASN A 17 -23.62 -17.57 56.53
CA ASN A 17 -22.80 -16.38 56.38
C ASN A 17 -21.36 -16.72 55.95
N SER A 18 -20.78 -17.81 56.45
CA SER A 18 -19.44 -18.24 56.04
C SER A 18 -19.39 -18.69 54.57
N ILE A 19 -20.44 -19.37 54.09
CA ILE A 19 -20.56 -19.78 52.69
C ILE A 19 -20.78 -18.55 51.82
N LEU A 20 -21.64 -17.62 52.22
CA LEU A 20 -21.87 -16.35 51.52
C LEU A 20 -20.57 -15.53 51.40
N LEU A 21 -19.83 -15.40 52.50
CA LEU A 21 -18.54 -14.71 52.52
C LEU A 21 -17.53 -15.41 51.60
N LEU A 22 -17.46 -16.74 51.63
CA LEU A 22 -16.57 -17.49 50.73
C LEU A 22 -16.96 -17.28 49.25
N CYS A 23 -18.25 -17.31 48.92
CA CYS A 23 -18.71 -17.02 47.56
C CYS A 23 -18.39 -15.58 47.14
N ALA A 24 -18.58 -14.60 48.02
CA ALA A 24 -18.35 -13.19 47.70
C ALA A 24 -16.85 -12.83 47.59
N PHE A 25 -16.02 -13.36 48.48
CA PHE A 25 -14.59 -13.01 48.57
C PHE A 25 -13.66 -13.96 47.84
N VAL A 26 -14.10 -15.19 47.51
CA VAL A 26 -13.29 -16.17 46.77
C VAL A 26 -13.97 -16.56 45.47
N GLY A 27 -15.26 -16.91 45.51
CA GLY A 27 -16.01 -17.36 44.34
C GLY A 27 -16.11 -16.31 43.23
N LEU A 28 -16.59 -15.11 43.56
CA LEU A 28 -16.75 -14.02 42.59
C LEU A 28 -15.41 -13.53 42.03
N PRO A 29 -14.35 -13.29 42.83
CA PRO A 29 -13.04 -12.90 42.30
C PRO A 29 -12.41 -13.99 41.43
N LEU A 30 -12.53 -15.27 41.81
CA LEU A 30 -12.03 -16.38 41.01
C LEU A 30 -12.79 -16.50 39.69
N TRP A 31 -14.12 -16.37 39.72
CA TRP A 31 -14.93 -16.36 38.52
C TRP A 31 -14.57 -15.18 37.63
N TYR A 32 -14.46 -13.97 38.17
CA TYR A 32 -14.05 -12.78 37.41
C TYR A 32 -12.67 -12.96 36.79
N ALA A 33 -11.67 -13.42 37.54
CA ALA A 33 -10.30 -13.61 37.03
C ALA A 33 -10.20 -14.73 35.98
N THR A 34 -10.95 -15.83 36.14
CA THR A 34 -10.94 -16.95 35.19
C THR A 34 -11.78 -16.69 33.94
N THR A 35 -12.70 -15.72 34.02
CA THR A 35 -13.58 -15.35 32.91
C THR A 35 -13.19 -14.03 32.26
N SER A 36 -12.26 -13.26 32.82
CA SER A 36 -11.74 -12.05 32.21
C SER A 36 -10.87 -12.39 31.00
N VAL A 37 -11.10 -11.70 29.90
CA VAL A 37 -10.29 -11.83 28.68
C VAL A 37 -9.05 -10.94 28.82
N HIS A 38 -7.86 -11.49 28.56
CA HIS A 38 -6.63 -10.70 28.56
C HIS A 38 -6.64 -9.65 27.44
N ARG A 39 -6.28 -8.41 27.80
CA ARG A 39 -6.26 -7.26 26.90
C ARG A 39 -5.04 -6.39 27.18
N ALA A 40 -4.09 -6.40 26.26
CA ALA A 40 -2.95 -5.50 26.29
C ALA A 40 -3.37 -4.04 26.04
N GLU A 41 -2.74 -3.11 26.74
CA GLU A 41 -2.97 -1.67 26.55
C GLU A 41 -2.28 -1.19 25.28
N LEU A 42 -3.02 -0.53 24.39
CA LEU A 42 -2.48 0.05 23.17
C LEU A 42 -2.09 1.52 23.41
N PRO A 43 -1.04 2.03 22.75
CA PRO A 43 -0.61 3.44 22.85
C PRO A 43 -1.56 4.39 22.09
N THR A 44 -2.84 4.41 22.46
CA THR A 44 -3.90 5.12 21.72
C THR A 44 -3.65 6.62 21.64
N ALA A 45 -3.16 7.24 22.72
CA ALA A 45 -2.86 8.68 22.75
C ALA A 45 -1.81 9.07 21.70
N GLN A 46 -0.78 8.24 21.55
CA GLN A 46 0.28 8.45 20.56
C GLN A 46 -0.27 8.31 19.14
N ILE A 47 -1.06 7.28 18.86
CA ILE A 47 -1.67 7.04 17.54
C ILE A 47 -2.55 8.22 17.11
N TYR A 48 -3.42 8.71 17.99
CA TYR A 48 -4.26 9.88 17.70
C TYR A 48 -3.45 11.16 17.52
N SER A 49 -2.39 11.38 18.31
CA SER A 49 -1.50 12.53 18.10
C SER A 49 -0.79 12.49 16.74
N MET A 50 -0.31 11.32 16.32
CA MET A 50 0.35 11.13 15.03
C MET A 50 -0.59 11.43 13.87
N SER A 51 -1.83 10.94 13.93
CA SER A 51 -2.85 11.25 12.93
C SER A 51 -3.08 12.75 12.76
N SER A 52 -3.21 13.48 13.88
CA SER A 52 -3.42 14.93 13.85
C SER A 52 -2.22 15.74 13.39
N GLN A 53 -1.00 15.17 13.47
CA GLN A 53 0.26 15.87 13.23
C GLN A 53 1.02 15.35 12.01
N LEU A 54 0.40 14.51 11.17
CA LEU A 54 1.05 13.89 10.00
C LEU A 54 1.76 14.91 9.10
N SER A 55 1.09 16.03 8.84
CA SER A 55 1.60 17.15 8.03
C SER A 55 2.83 17.84 8.63
N SER A 56 2.99 17.77 9.95
CA SER A 56 4.03 18.48 10.71
C SER A 56 5.32 17.68 10.85
N PHE A 57 5.23 16.34 10.96
CA PHE A 57 6.43 15.50 11.14
C PHE A 57 6.92 14.87 9.83
N VAL A 58 6.09 14.77 8.79
CA VAL A 58 6.52 14.32 7.47
C VAL A 58 6.94 15.52 6.63
N SER A 59 8.23 15.56 6.29
CA SER A 59 8.82 16.61 5.46
C SER A 59 9.66 15.99 4.35
N TYR A 60 9.48 16.46 3.12
CA TYR A 60 10.28 16.08 1.97
C TYR A 60 11.07 17.29 1.49
N GLU A 61 12.40 17.19 1.55
CA GLU A 61 13.33 18.18 1.01
C GLU A 61 14.03 17.58 -0.22
N ILE A 62 13.84 18.18 -1.39
CA ILE A 62 14.44 17.73 -2.65
C ILE A 62 15.58 18.68 -3.02
N PRO A 63 16.85 18.27 -2.88
CA PRO A 63 17.98 19.10 -3.30
C PRO A 63 18.13 19.05 -4.82
N VAL A 64 18.13 20.22 -5.46
CA VAL A 64 18.38 20.38 -6.90
C VAL A 64 19.61 21.25 -7.10
N TYR A 65 20.60 20.71 -7.79
CA TYR A 65 21.86 21.37 -8.06
C TYR A 65 21.77 22.10 -9.40
N VAL A 66 22.07 23.40 -9.38
CA VAL A 66 22.03 24.23 -10.58
C VAL A 66 23.47 24.54 -10.99
N GLU A 67 23.85 24.08 -12.18
CA GLU A 67 25.14 24.39 -12.78
C GLU A 67 25.06 25.75 -13.47
N VAL A 68 25.63 26.75 -12.80
CA VAL A 68 25.68 28.13 -13.29
C VAL A 68 27.13 28.59 -13.29
N ALA A 69 27.52 29.38 -14.30
CA ALA A 69 28.82 30.02 -14.33
C ALA A 69 29.05 30.85 -13.04
N ALA A 70 30.29 30.88 -12.54
CA ALA A 70 30.66 31.52 -11.28
C ALA A 70 30.25 33.00 -11.16
N THR A 71 30.02 33.67 -12.30
CA THR A 71 29.58 35.07 -12.40
C THR A 71 28.09 35.29 -12.13
N ALA A 72 27.27 34.24 -12.04
CA ALA A 72 25.81 34.32 -11.90
C ALA A 72 25.27 33.63 -10.62
N SER A 73 26.07 33.63 -9.55
CA SER A 73 25.71 33.04 -8.24
C SER A 73 24.43 33.61 -7.61
N GLY A 74 24.03 34.84 -7.94
CA GLY A 74 22.78 35.45 -7.48
C GLY A 74 21.51 34.81 -8.06
N VAL A 75 21.60 34.17 -9.23
CA VAL A 75 20.45 33.59 -9.94
C VAL A 75 19.81 32.44 -9.16
N VAL A 76 20.61 31.66 -8.43
CA VAL A 76 20.10 30.52 -7.64
C VAL A 76 19.24 31.00 -6.47
N ALA A 77 19.65 32.08 -5.80
CA ALA A 77 18.88 32.65 -4.69
C ALA A 77 17.58 33.32 -5.18
N GLU A 78 17.63 34.02 -6.32
CA GLU A 78 16.45 34.59 -6.96
C GLU A 78 15.48 33.47 -7.41
N ALA A 79 16.00 32.40 -8.01
CA ALA A 79 15.20 31.24 -8.43
C ALA A 79 14.52 30.55 -7.23
N GLN A 80 15.20 30.43 -6.09
CA GLN A 80 14.61 29.88 -4.87
C GLN A 80 13.42 30.73 -4.39
N GLN A 81 13.55 32.07 -4.41
CA GLN A 81 12.44 32.96 -4.02
C GLN A 81 11.23 32.81 -4.94
N HIS A 82 11.45 32.72 -6.25
CA HIS A 82 10.37 32.46 -7.21
C HIS A 82 9.75 31.08 -7.02
N LEU A 83 10.56 30.06 -6.76
CA LEU A 83 10.11 28.69 -6.50
C LEU A 83 9.23 28.62 -5.25
N ASP A 84 9.68 29.19 -4.13
CA ASP A 84 8.93 29.23 -2.88
C ASP A 84 7.60 29.99 -3.04
N ALA A 85 7.59 31.07 -3.84
CA ALA A 85 6.39 31.83 -4.14
C ALA A 85 5.38 31.02 -4.98
N LEU A 86 5.86 30.27 -5.98
CA LEU A 86 5.02 29.38 -6.79
C LEU A 86 4.47 28.22 -5.95
N LEU A 87 5.30 27.59 -5.13
CA LEU A 87 4.88 26.42 -4.33
C LEU A 87 3.85 26.76 -3.26
N LYS A 88 3.89 27.97 -2.69
CA LYS A 88 2.84 28.46 -1.78
C LYS A 88 1.44 28.47 -2.38
N SER A 89 1.31 28.48 -3.71
CA SER A 89 0.00 28.49 -4.37
C SER A 89 -0.68 27.12 -4.41
N TYR A 90 0.04 26.01 -4.19
CA TYR A 90 -0.45 24.65 -4.40
C TYR A 90 -1.06 23.96 -3.16
N ASP A 91 -1.15 24.65 -2.02
CA ASP A 91 -1.73 24.18 -0.74
C ASP A 91 -1.59 22.67 -0.49
N LEU A 92 -0.36 22.23 -0.24
CA LEU A 92 -0.05 20.81 -0.03
C LEU A 92 -0.31 20.39 1.43
N PRO A 93 -0.81 19.16 1.67
CA PRO A 93 -1.10 18.65 3.01
C PRO A 93 0.15 18.32 3.83
N ILE A 94 1.35 18.41 3.24
CA ILE A 94 2.63 18.06 3.84
C ILE A 94 3.68 19.14 3.58
N SER A 95 4.72 19.16 4.40
CA SER A 95 5.87 20.03 4.18
C SER A 95 6.73 19.50 3.02
N TRP A 96 6.51 20.03 1.82
CA TRP A 96 7.25 19.65 0.61
C TRP A 96 7.98 20.87 0.05
N HIS A 97 9.31 20.78 -0.03
CA HIS A 97 10.17 21.88 -0.46
C HIS A 97 11.27 21.40 -1.41
N VAL A 98 11.50 22.19 -2.45
CA VAL A 98 12.62 22.00 -3.37
C VAL A 98 13.69 23.03 -3.02
N VAL A 99 14.91 22.56 -2.75
CA VAL A 99 16.03 23.41 -2.30
C VAL A 99 17.08 23.48 -3.40
N LEU A 100 17.27 24.66 -3.98
CA LEU A 100 18.27 24.91 -5.00
C LEU A 100 19.66 25.10 -4.36
N ARG A 101 20.65 24.35 -4.85
CA ARG A 101 22.05 24.45 -4.41
C ARG A 101 22.96 24.80 -5.59
N PRO A 102 23.90 25.74 -5.45
CA PRO A 102 24.88 26.02 -6.49
C PRO A 102 25.91 24.90 -6.58
N GLY A 103 26.26 24.52 -7.81
CA GLY A 103 27.38 23.60 -8.09
C GLY A 103 26.98 22.38 -8.92
N PRO A 104 27.96 21.53 -9.30
CA PRO A 104 27.74 20.43 -10.25
C PRO A 104 26.98 19.22 -9.67
N GLY A 105 26.79 19.16 -8.34
CA GLY A 105 26.11 18.06 -7.64
C GLY A 105 26.81 16.69 -7.75
N GLY A 106 26.38 15.73 -6.93
CA GLY A 106 26.80 14.32 -7.00
C GLY A 106 26.18 13.57 -8.19
N ALA A 107 26.62 12.34 -8.47
CA ALA A 107 26.12 11.56 -9.61
C ALA A 107 24.62 11.24 -9.53
N SER A 108 24.10 11.06 -8.31
CA SER A 108 22.70 10.78 -8.02
C SER A 108 21.87 12.03 -7.77
N ASP A 109 22.39 13.25 -7.89
CA ASP A 109 21.59 14.43 -7.54
C ASP A 109 20.81 14.96 -8.75
N TYR A 110 19.70 15.67 -8.50
CA TYR A 110 18.99 16.41 -9.54
C TYR A 110 19.89 17.53 -10.04
N LYS A 111 20.14 17.60 -11.35
CA LYS A 111 21.02 18.60 -11.95
C LYS A 111 20.28 19.41 -12.99
N VAL A 112 20.39 20.72 -12.91
CA VAL A 112 19.89 21.65 -13.91
C VAL A 112 21.09 22.25 -14.63
N GLU A 113 21.22 21.95 -15.92
CA GLU A 113 22.27 22.46 -16.81
C GLU A 113 21.65 23.49 -17.76
N LEU A 114 22.21 24.70 -17.79
CA LEU A 114 21.77 25.77 -18.69
C LEU A 114 22.58 25.68 -19.99
N VAL A 115 21.91 25.33 -21.09
CA VAL A 115 22.50 25.28 -22.43
C VAL A 115 21.96 26.46 -23.24
N MET A 116 22.82 27.21 -23.91
CA MET A 116 22.35 28.30 -24.78
C MET A 116 21.85 27.72 -26.10
N ASP A 117 20.66 28.13 -26.53
CA ASP A 117 20.07 27.80 -27.84
C ASP A 117 19.58 29.09 -28.50
N GLU A 118 19.88 29.28 -29.78
CA GLU A 118 19.57 30.50 -30.52
C GLU A 118 18.12 30.52 -31.04
N GLU A 119 17.43 29.37 -31.09
CA GLU A 119 16.12 29.26 -31.75
C GLU A 119 14.89 29.30 -30.82
N ALA A 120 14.90 28.62 -29.67
CA ALA A 120 13.74 28.55 -28.79
C ALA A 120 14.07 28.10 -27.35
N ASP A 121 13.25 28.55 -26.38
CA ASP A 121 13.28 28.01 -25.03
C ASP A 121 12.67 26.60 -25.02
N LYS A 122 13.48 25.58 -24.72
CA LYS A 122 13.04 24.17 -24.65
C LYS A 122 13.55 23.53 -23.37
N VAL A 123 12.68 22.75 -22.72
CA VAL A 123 13.05 21.92 -21.58
C VAL A 123 13.35 20.52 -22.08
N TYR A 124 14.57 20.05 -21.86
CA TYR A 124 14.96 18.68 -22.15
C TYR A 124 15.33 17.97 -20.86
N VAL A 125 14.41 17.15 -20.36
CA VAL A 125 14.72 16.20 -19.30
C VAL A 125 15.35 14.98 -19.96
N SER A 126 16.54 14.61 -19.51
CA SER A 126 17.26 13.45 -20.06
C SER A 126 16.40 12.19 -19.95
N PRO A 127 16.21 11.43 -21.04
CA PRO A 127 15.44 10.19 -21.01
C PRO A 127 16.24 9.01 -20.40
N PHE A 128 17.52 9.22 -20.11
CA PHE A 128 18.41 8.20 -19.57
C PHE A 128 18.31 8.11 -18.04
N GLU A 129 19.10 7.22 -17.44
CA GLU A 129 19.12 6.96 -15.99
C GLU A 129 19.61 8.15 -15.14
N ASP A 130 19.95 9.28 -15.75
CA ASP A 130 20.45 10.46 -15.07
C ASP A 130 19.35 11.47 -14.72
N ARG A 131 19.48 12.09 -13.55
CA ARG A 131 18.57 13.15 -13.06
C ARG A 131 18.94 14.51 -13.65
N LYS A 132 19.29 14.56 -14.95
CA LYS A 132 19.73 15.78 -15.63
C LYS A 132 18.57 16.45 -16.37
N ILE A 133 18.42 17.74 -16.10
CA ILE A 133 17.43 18.63 -16.69
C ILE A 133 18.23 19.69 -17.45
N LYS A 134 18.21 19.61 -18.79
CA LYS A 134 18.82 20.61 -19.65
C LYS A 134 17.79 21.67 -20.00
N LEU A 135 18.11 22.91 -19.70
CA LEU A 135 17.30 24.07 -20.04
C LEU A 135 17.97 24.79 -21.20
N TYR A 136 17.34 24.73 -22.37
CA TYR A 136 17.74 25.53 -23.51
C TYR A 136 17.19 26.94 -23.34
N THR A 137 18.07 27.93 -23.23
CA THR A 137 17.70 29.32 -22.98
C THR A 137 18.05 30.20 -24.18
N SER A 138 17.10 31.03 -24.60
CA SER A 138 17.30 32.01 -25.67
C SER A 138 18.02 33.28 -25.16
N PRO A 139 18.73 34.02 -26.04
CA PRO A 139 19.44 35.25 -25.67
C PRO A 139 18.55 36.32 -25.03
N THR A 140 17.24 36.30 -25.30
CA THR A 140 16.25 37.27 -24.78
C THR A 140 15.87 37.03 -23.32
N VAL A 141 15.94 35.79 -22.84
CA VAL A 141 15.70 35.45 -21.42
C VAL A 141 16.89 35.86 -20.57
N ILE A 142 18.10 35.70 -21.10
CA ILE A 142 19.35 36.14 -20.48
C ILE A 142 19.37 37.67 -20.37
N SER A 143 19.00 38.40 -21.42
CA SER A 143 19.00 39.87 -21.42
C SER A 143 17.95 40.49 -20.48
N ASN A 144 16.88 39.76 -20.17
CA ASN A 144 15.78 40.24 -19.33
C ASN A 144 15.87 39.78 -17.85
N ASN A 145 16.97 39.14 -17.44
CA ASN A 145 17.14 38.54 -16.10
C ASN A 145 16.02 37.56 -15.70
N LYS A 146 15.43 36.83 -16.66
CA LYS A 146 14.29 35.92 -16.41
C LYS A 146 14.71 34.46 -16.22
N ILE A 147 16.02 34.19 -16.14
CA ILE A 147 16.55 32.83 -15.97
C ILE A 147 16.03 32.21 -14.67
N ALA A 148 15.95 33.00 -13.59
CA ALA A 148 15.46 32.55 -12.30
C ALA A 148 13.98 32.10 -12.34
N ASP A 149 13.10 32.87 -13.00
CA ASP A 149 11.69 32.51 -13.18
C ASP A 149 11.53 31.28 -14.09
N LEU A 150 12.34 31.16 -15.14
CA LEU A 150 12.32 30.00 -16.04
C LEU A 150 12.70 28.71 -15.30
N ILE A 151 13.76 28.74 -14.48
CA ILE A 151 14.17 27.58 -13.66
C ILE A 151 13.04 27.19 -12.71
N ALA A 152 12.46 28.15 -11.99
CA ALA A 152 11.38 27.89 -11.04
C ALA A 152 10.14 27.29 -11.73
N ARG A 153 9.69 27.88 -12.84
CA ARG A 153 8.55 27.37 -13.61
C ARG A 153 8.78 25.98 -14.16
N THR A 154 9.97 25.74 -14.72
CA THR A 154 10.29 24.42 -15.30
C THR A 154 10.25 23.34 -14.24
N LEU A 155 10.86 23.58 -13.07
CA LEU A 155 10.86 22.60 -11.99
C LEU A 155 9.44 22.31 -11.49
N VAL A 156 8.61 23.34 -11.31
CA VAL A 156 7.24 23.16 -10.78
C VAL A 156 6.29 22.57 -11.82
N GLN A 157 6.33 23.04 -13.07
CA GLN A 157 5.33 22.75 -14.09
C GLN A 157 5.70 21.56 -14.99
N ASP A 158 6.98 21.31 -15.24
CA ASP A 158 7.41 20.25 -16.16
C ASP A 158 8.02 19.04 -15.45
N VAL A 159 8.73 19.26 -14.33
CA VAL A 159 9.43 18.17 -13.60
C VAL A 159 8.59 17.61 -12.46
N PHE A 160 8.07 18.48 -11.58
CA PHE A 160 7.38 18.06 -10.36
C PHE A 160 5.86 18.23 -10.39
N ALA A 161 5.26 18.61 -11.53
CA ALA A 161 3.81 18.84 -11.62
C ALA A 161 2.99 17.60 -11.23
N ASP A 162 3.35 16.43 -11.78
CA ASP A 162 2.70 15.16 -11.45
C ASP A 162 2.91 14.81 -9.96
N GLU A 163 4.09 15.09 -9.39
CA GLU A 163 4.38 14.85 -7.97
C GLU A 163 3.51 15.70 -7.05
N ILE A 164 3.37 17.00 -7.34
CA ILE A 164 2.52 17.93 -6.60
C ILE A 164 1.06 17.46 -6.64
N GLN A 165 0.58 17.05 -7.82
CA GLN A 165 -0.79 16.53 -7.97
C GLN A 165 -1.00 15.23 -7.20
N MET A 166 -0.01 14.32 -7.22
CA MET A 166 -0.07 13.06 -6.48
C MET A 166 -0.07 13.29 -4.97
N PHE A 167 0.74 14.22 -4.46
CA PHE A 167 0.71 14.59 -3.04
C PHE A 167 -0.59 15.26 -2.65
N ALA A 168 -1.18 16.11 -3.49
CA ALA A 168 -2.48 16.71 -3.22
C ALA A 168 -3.61 15.66 -3.12
N ARG A 169 -3.44 14.48 -3.76
CA ARG A 169 -4.43 13.40 -3.81
C ARG A 169 -3.99 12.13 -3.06
N TYR A 170 -3.04 12.24 -2.13
CA TYR A 170 -2.42 11.07 -1.51
C TYR A 170 -3.42 10.14 -0.78
N ASP A 171 -4.48 10.69 -0.22
CA ASP A 171 -5.56 10.01 0.52
C ASP A 171 -6.70 9.51 -0.38
N GLN A 172 -6.71 9.88 -1.67
CA GLN A 172 -7.75 9.45 -2.59
C GLN A 172 -7.55 7.99 -3.03
N PRO A 173 -8.63 7.26 -3.38
CA PRO A 173 -8.52 5.91 -3.89
C PRO A 173 -7.66 5.89 -5.16
N ALA A 174 -6.84 4.85 -5.27
CA ALA A 174 -6.00 4.64 -6.43
C ALA A 174 -6.85 4.49 -7.71
N SER A 175 -6.28 4.87 -8.85
CA SER A 175 -6.88 4.59 -10.17
C SER A 175 -7.18 3.10 -10.32
N ALA A 176 -8.28 2.76 -11.00
CA ALA A 176 -8.68 1.37 -11.24
C ALA A 176 -7.60 0.53 -11.95
N ILE A 177 -6.71 1.19 -12.72
CA ILE A 177 -5.59 0.57 -13.43
C ILE A 177 -4.44 0.21 -12.46
N LYS A 178 -4.21 1.03 -11.42
CA LYS A 178 -3.09 0.87 -10.50
C LYS A 178 -3.28 -0.40 -9.66
N MET A 179 -2.24 -1.22 -9.58
CA MET A 179 -2.21 -2.38 -8.70
C MET A 179 -2.15 -1.96 -7.22
N PRO A 180 -2.77 -2.75 -6.33
CA PRO A 180 -2.57 -2.60 -4.89
C PRO A 180 -1.08 -2.64 -4.54
N TYR A 181 -0.68 -1.76 -3.61
CA TYR A 181 0.71 -1.71 -3.17
C TYR A 181 1.08 -2.99 -2.41
N SER A 182 2.23 -3.57 -2.72
CA SER A 182 2.88 -4.62 -1.96
C SER A 182 4.38 -4.35 -1.88
N PRO A 183 5.05 -4.65 -0.75
CA PRO A 183 6.51 -4.55 -0.66
C PRO A 183 7.24 -5.53 -1.59
N LYS A 184 6.54 -6.58 -2.05
CA LYS A 184 7.06 -7.61 -2.94
C LYS A 184 6.11 -7.83 -4.10
N TYR A 185 6.64 -7.95 -5.31
CA TYR A 185 5.93 -8.30 -6.51
C TYR A 185 6.65 -9.43 -7.22
N HIS A 186 5.87 -10.28 -7.86
CA HIS A 186 6.39 -11.31 -8.75
C HIS A 186 5.98 -10.95 -10.18
N VAL A 187 6.94 -10.87 -11.10
CA VAL A 187 6.70 -10.52 -12.51
C VAL A 187 6.97 -11.75 -13.36
N THR A 188 6.03 -12.10 -14.22
CA THR A 188 6.13 -13.25 -15.11
C THR A 188 6.11 -12.78 -16.57
N LEU A 189 7.11 -13.19 -17.34
CA LEU A 189 7.15 -13.00 -18.80
C LEU A 189 6.70 -14.30 -19.46
N SER A 190 5.58 -14.26 -20.16
CA SER A 190 4.98 -15.45 -20.80
C SER A 190 4.92 -15.26 -22.30
N LEU A 191 5.53 -16.17 -23.06
CA LEU A 191 5.30 -16.29 -24.50
C LEU A 191 4.19 -17.30 -24.74
N LEU A 192 3.07 -16.82 -25.27
CA LEU A 192 1.91 -17.64 -25.61
C LEU A 192 1.77 -17.74 -27.12
N GLN A 193 1.47 -18.95 -27.60
CA GLN A 193 1.36 -19.20 -29.03
C GLN A 193 0.10 -20.02 -29.36
N GLY A 194 -0.73 -19.51 -30.27
CA GLY A 194 -1.95 -20.22 -30.70
C GLY A 194 -1.81 -21.16 -31.89
N GLY A 195 -0.66 -21.15 -32.59
CA GLY A 195 -0.41 -22.00 -33.77
C GLY A 195 0.18 -23.37 -33.44
N ASN A 196 0.31 -24.23 -34.47
CA ASN A 196 0.91 -25.57 -34.32
C ASN A 196 2.45 -25.61 -34.42
N ASP A 197 3.09 -24.52 -34.87
CA ASP A 197 4.53 -24.48 -35.12
C ASP A 197 5.26 -23.92 -33.90
N PRO A 198 5.99 -24.71 -33.09
CA PRO A 198 6.54 -24.25 -31.81
C PRO A 198 7.48 -23.05 -32.01
N ILE A 199 7.22 -21.97 -31.26
CA ILE A 199 8.01 -20.75 -31.24
C ILE A 199 8.81 -20.68 -29.95
N ALA A 200 10.12 -20.50 -30.09
CA ALA A 200 11.01 -20.22 -28.97
C ALA A 200 11.39 -18.73 -28.99
N TRP A 201 11.77 -18.21 -27.82
CA TRP A 201 12.39 -16.89 -27.70
C TRP A 201 13.76 -16.99 -27.04
N ASP A 202 14.71 -16.19 -27.48
CA ASP A 202 16.00 -16.05 -26.80
C ASP A 202 15.89 -15.00 -25.69
N ILE A 203 15.16 -15.36 -24.64
CA ILE A 203 14.90 -14.47 -23.50
C ILE A 203 16.15 -14.23 -22.66
N GLU A 204 17.18 -15.09 -22.75
CA GLU A 204 18.42 -14.94 -21.97
C GLU A 204 19.16 -13.64 -22.31
N GLN A 205 19.06 -13.18 -23.56
CA GLN A 205 19.66 -11.92 -24.00
C GLN A 205 18.79 -10.69 -23.69
N ALA A 206 17.47 -10.84 -23.69
CA ALA A 206 16.52 -9.73 -23.51
C ALA A 206 16.08 -9.51 -22.04
N ALA A 207 16.06 -10.56 -21.22
CA ALA A 207 15.68 -10.47 -19.81
C ALA A 207 16.54 -9.50 -18.99
N PRO A 208 17.89 -9.42 -19.16
CA PRO A 208 18.71 -8.46 -18.42
C PRO A 208 18.30 -7.00 -18.66
N LEU A 209 17.79 -6.66 -19.85
CA LEU A 209 17.25 -5.31 -20.10
C LEU A 209 16.01 -5.04 -19.25
N PHE A 210 15.11 -6.03 -19.19
CA PHE A 210 13.90 -5.91 -18.38
C PHE A 210 14.23 -5.83 -16.89
N GLU A 211 15.22 -6.60 -16.45
CA GLU A 211 15.76 -6.52 -15.09
C GLU A 211 16.31 -5.13 -14.76
N ASN A 212 16.95 -4.41 -15.69
CA ASN A 212 17.39 -3.04 -15.44
C ASN A 212 16.21 -2.12 -15.10
N TYR A 213 15.07 -2.27 -15.78
CA TYR A 213 13.85 -1.52 -15.43
C TYR A 213 13.33 -1.90 -14.04
N LEU A 214 13.35 -3.18 -13.68
CA LEU A 214 12.96 -3.65 -12.33
C LEU A 214 13.92 -3.12 -11.25
N GLN A 215 15.22 -3.12 -11.52
CA GLN A 215 16.23 -2.56 -10.62
C GLN A 215 16.05 -1.07 -10.42
N SER A 216 15.66 -0.33 -11.48
CA SER A 216 15.32 1.09 -11.36
C SER A 216 14.18 1.32 -10.37
N LEU A 217 13.23 0.39 -10.26
CA LEU A 217 12.08 0.41 -9.34
C LEU A 217 12.38 -0.20 -7.97
N SER A 218 13.60 -0.67 -7.70
CA SER A 218 13.99 -1.24 -6.41
C SER A 218 13.74 -0.34 -5.19
N PRO A 219 13.82 1.01 -5.26
CA PRO A 219 13.45 1.87 -4.13
C PRO A 219 11.95 1.85 -3.79
N TYR A 220 11.10 1.47 -4.76
CA TYR A 220 9.65 1.40 -4.61
C TYR A 220 9.18 0.07 -3.98
N ALA A 221 9.63 -1.05 -4.54
CA ALA A 221 9.30 -2.40 -4.08
C ALA A 221 10.34 -3.43 -4.57
N ASN A 222 10.31 -4.62 -3.99
CA ASN A 222 11.15 -5.73 -4.44
C ASN A 222 10.43 -6.52 -5.54
N PHE A 223 11.05 -6.65 -6.70
CA PHE A 223 10.51 -7.37 -7.85
C PHE A 223 11.34 -8.63 -8.11
N THR A 224 10.66 -9.77 -8.31
CA THR A 224 11.28 -10.99 -8.86
C THR A 224 10.78 -11.23 -10.27
N LEU A 225 11.62 -11.82 -11.14
CA LEU A 225 11.33 -12.05 -12.55
C LEU A 225 11.43 -13.55 -12.86
N ASP A 226 10.37 -14.12 -13.42
CA ASP A 226 10.37 -15.45 -14.01
C ASP A 226 9.94 -15.35 -15.49
N SER A 227 10.39 -16.32 -16.29
CA SER A 227 10.02 -16.43 -17.71
C SER A 227 9.48 -17.82 -18.02
N GLN A 228 8.47 -17.88 -18.89
CA GLN A 228 7.85 -19.13 -19.32
C GLN A 228 7.42 -19.06 -20.78
N VAL A 229 7.38 -20.23 -21.44
CA VAL A 229 6.87 -20.40 -22.80
C VAL A 229 5.76 -21.43 -22.75
N GLN A 230 4.60 -21.08 -23.28
CA GLN A 230 3.46 -21.98 -23.40
C GLN A 230 3.04 -22.06 -24.87
N HIS A 231 2.79 -23.29 -25.31
CA HIS A 231 2.45 -23.59 -26.70
C HIS A 231 1.02 -24.07 -26.80
N TYR A 232 0.40 -23.83 -27.96
CA TYR A 232 -0.94 -24.29 -28.32
C TYR A 232 -2.08 -23.63 -27.52
N GLU A 233 -1.84 -22.41 -27.03
CA GLU A 233 -2.83 -21.59 -26.33
C GLU A 233 -3.73 -20.87 -27.34
N LYS A 234 -4.93 -21.42 -27.54
CA LYS A 234 -5.91 -20.82 -28.45
C LYS A 234 -6.43 -19.51 -27.88
N LEU A 235 -6.81 -18.60 -28.78
CA LEU A 235 -7.63 -17.44 -28.41
C LEU A 235 -8.93 -17.93 -27.80
N SER A 236 -9.44 -17.21 -26.79
CA SER A 236 -10.73 -17.56 -26.20
C SER A 236 -11.82 -17.52 -27.28
N ASP A 237 -12.71 -18.52 -27.26
CA ASP A 237 -13.78 -18.68 -28.26
C ASP A 237 -14.78 -17.50 -28.26
N ASN A 238 -14.70 -16.62 -27.25
CA ASN A 238 -15.57 -15.47 -27.07
C ASN A 238 -15.10 -14.21 -27.82
N ILE A 239 -13.94 -14.25 -28.49
CA ILE A 239 -13.38 -13.09 -29.19
C ILE A 239 -13.94 -13.00 -30.61
N ALA A 240 -14.68 -11.93 -30.90
CA ALA A 240 -15.19 -11.64 -32.25
C ALA A 240 -14.15 -10.84 -33.06
N LEU A 241 -13.19 -11.54 -33.67
CA LEU A 241 -12.27 -10.91 -34.63
C LEU A 241 -13.01 -10.45 -35.88
N ARG A 242 -12.89 -9.15 -36.21
CA ARG A 242 -13.48 -8.58 -37.44
C ARG A 242 -12.41 -8.48 -38.51
N TYR A 243 -12.61 -9.12 -39.66
CA TYR A 243 -11.70 -8.93 -40.78
C TYR A 243 -11.94 -7.56 -41.41
N ASP A 244 -10.88 -6.75 -41.52
CA ASP A 244 -10.90 -5.48 -42.24
C ASP A 244 -10.25 -5.68 -43.60
N ASP A 245 -11.05 -5.49 -44.66
CA ASP A 245 -10.62 -5.62 -46.06
C ASP A 245 -9.59 -4.54 -46.46
N ASP A 246 -9.60 -3.37 -45.82
CA ASP A 246 -8.70 -2.27 -46.14
C ASP A 246 -7.28 -2.50 -45.60
N GLN A 247 -7.18 -3.07 -44.38
CA GLN A 247 -5.89 -3.37 -43.72
C GLN A 247 -5.43 -4.82 -43.92
N LYS A 248 -6.27 -5.68 -44.51
CA LYS A 248 -6.04 -7.13 -44.65
C LYS A 248 -5.66 -7.80 -43.33
N ALA A 249 -6.28 -7.36 -42.23
CA ALA A 249 -5.96 -7.77 -40.88
C ALA A 249 -7.23 -8.08 -40.08
N PHE A 250 -7.09 -8.90 -39.05
CA PHE A 250 -8.14 -9.14 -38.07
C PHE A 250 -8.09 -8.05 -37.00
N LEU A 251 -9.13 -7.25 -36.88
CA LEU A 251 -9.28 -6.22 -35.87
C LEU A 251 -9.84 -6.81 -34.56
N LEU A 252 -9.14 -6.51 -33.47
CA LEU A 252 -9.59 -6.72 -32.10
C LEU A 252 -10.05 -5.37 -31.52
N LYS A 253 -11.28 -5.32 -31.01
CA LYS A 253 -11.80 -4.14 -30.32
C LYS A 253 -11.14 -3.99 -28.96
N GLU A 254 -10.87 -2.74 -28.56
CA GLU A 254 -10.33 -2.42 -27.23
C GLU A 254 -11.23 -2.96 -26.09
N ALA A 255 -12.54 -2.95 -26.27
CA ALA A 255 -13.50 -3.47 -25.27
C ALA A 255 -13.36 -4.99 -25.02
N ASP A 256 -12.92 -5.74 -26.03
CA ASP A 256 -12.81 -7.20 -25.99
C ASP A 256 -11.40 -7.66 -25.55
N THR A 257 -10.51 -6.72 -25.19
CA THR A 257 -9.15 -7.02 -24.72
C THR A 257 -9.12 -7.67 -23.33
N SER A 258 -10.08 -7.38 -22.46
CA SER A 258 -10.20 -8.04 -21.16
C SER A 258 -10.64 -9.51 -21.28
N THR A 259 -11.45 -9.82 -22.29
CA THR A 259 -11.87 -11.18 -22.66
C THR A 259 -10.82 -11.95 -23.47
N PHE A 260 -9.73 -11.27 -23.85
CA PHE A 260 -8.61 -11.89 -24.55
C PHE A 260 -7.89 -12.93 -23.68
N ILE A 261 -7.80 -12.67 -22.38
CA ILE A 261 -7.12 -13.53 -21.43
C ILE A 261 -8.06 -14.64 -20.97
N ASP A 262 -7.72 -15.89 -21.30
CA ASP A 262 -8.37 -17.05 -20.69
C ASP A 262 -7.64 -17.43 -19.39
N TYR A 263 -8.15 -16.91 -18.28
CA TYR A 263 -7.62 -17.20 -16.94
C TYR A 263 -7.66 -18.69 -16.57
N SER A 264 -8.53 -19.47 -17.20
CA SER A 264 -8.74 -20.89 -16.86
C SER A 264 -7.84 -21.84 -17.64
N GLU A 265 -7.50 -21.50 -18.88
CA GLU A 265 -6.72 -22.37 -19.76
C GLU A 265 -5.21 -22.06 -19.73
N TRP A 266 -4.82 -20.78 -19.59
CA TRP A 266 -3.41 -20.37 -19.74
C TRP A 266 -2.50 -20.65 -18.53
N GLY A 267 -3.02 -21.29 -17.47
CA GLY A 267 -2.20 -21.76 -16.34
C GLY A 267 -1.35 -20.69 -15.65
N LEU A 268 -1.76 -19.42 -15.70
CA LEU A 268 -0.99 -18.25 -15.23
C LEU A 268 -1.02 -18.06 -13.70
N ASP A 269 -1.84 -18.85 -12.99
CA ASP A 269 -2.10 -18.73 -11.55
C ASP A 269 -1.26 -19.70 -10.68
N GLN A 270 -0.17 -20.26 -11.19
CA GLN A 270 0.61 -21.29 -10.46
C GLN A 270 1.46 -20.76 -9.28
N ASN A 271 1.34 -19.49 -8.90
CA ASN A 271 2.13 -18.94 -7.80
C ASN A 271 1.59 -19.40 -6.44
N THR A 272 2.32 -20.30 -5.78
CA THR A 272 2.05 -20.72 -4.38
C THR A 272 2.34 -19.65 -3.33
N GLN A 273 2.99 -18.54 -3.71
CA GLN A 273 3.34 -17.47 -2.79
C GLN A 273 2.19 -16.47 -2.66
N SER A 274 1.90 -16.00 -1.44
CA SER A 274 0.90 -14.95 -1.17
C SER A 274 1.40 -13.55 -1.56
N VAL A 275 1.97 -13.42 -2.76
CA VAL A 275 2.58 -12.20 -3.31
C VAL A 275 1.85 -11.85 -4.61
N PRO A 276 1.50 -10.58 -4.85
CA PRO A 276 0.86 -10.19 -6.10
C PRO A 276 1.73 -10.48 -7.32
N VAL A 277 1.12 -11.04 -8.35
CA VAL A 277 1.75 -11.40 -9.62
C VAL A 277 1.38 -10.37 -10.69
N ILE A 278 2.36 -9.93 -11.47
CA ILE A 278 2.20 -9.07 -12.64
C ILE A 278 2.53 -9.90 -13.87
N ASN A 279 1.52 -10.15 -14.71
CA ASN A 279 1.65 -11.01 -15.87
C ASN A 279 1.90 -10.19 -17.14
N PHE A 280 3.01 -10.43 -17.83
CA PHE A 280 3.26 -9.90 -19.16
C PHE A 280 3.21 -11.01 -20.19
N VAL A 281 2.32 -10.87 -21.16
CA VAL A 281 2.06 -11.88 -22.18
C VAL A 281 2.44 -11.36 -23.56
N ALA A 282 3.38 -12.05 -24.21
CA ALA A 282 3.64 -11.90 -25.63
C ALA A 282 2.83 -12.98 -26.38
N TYR A 283 1.79 -12.57 -27.10
CA TYR A 283 0.92 -13.52 -27.82
C TYR A 283 1.26 -13.55 -29.31
N VAL A 284 1.58 -14.74 -29.83
CA VAL A 284 1.75 -14.98 -31.27
C VAL A 284 0.51 -15.69 -31.84
N PRO A 285 -0.28 -15.04 -32.71
CA PRO A 285 -1.48 -15.62 -33.28
C PRO A 285 -1.16 -16.75 -34.26
N ALA A 286 -2.09 -17.70 -34.39
CA ALA A 286 -2.02 -18.76 -35.39
C ALA A 286 -2.02 -18.20 -36.82
N ALA A 287 -1.39 -18.91 -37.75
CA ALA A 287 -1.29 -18.49 -39.15
C ALA A 287 -2.65 -18.21 -39.83
N ALA A 288 -3.72 -18.86 -39.37
CA ALA A 288 -5.08 -18.68 -39.89
C ALA A 288 -5.71 -17.31 -39.56
N VAL A 289 -5.30 -16.70 -38.44
CA VAL A 289 -5.89 -15.44 -37.92
C VAL A 289 -4.87 -14.30 -37.87
N ARG A 290 -3.70 -14.49 -38.49
CA ARG A 290 -2.64 -13.48 -38.56
C ARG A 290 -2.81 -12.60 -39.80
N PRO A 291 -2.56 -11.28 -39.73
CA PRO A 291 -2.21 -10.48 -38.55
C PRO A 291 -3.42 -10.05 -37.73
N ILE A 292 -3.26 -9.97 -36.40
CA ILE A 292 -4.25 -9.35 -35.49
C ILE A 292 -3.78 -7.95 -35.12
N LEU A 293 -4.62 -6.94 -35.34
CA LEU A 293 -4.38 -5.55 -34.98
C LEU A 293 -5.44 -5.07 -33.99
N ILE A 294 -5.01 -4.34 -32.96
CA ILE A 294 -5.93 -3.75 -31.98
C ILE A 294 -6.37 -2.38 -32.46
N GLU A 295 -7.68 -2.13 -32.44
CA GLU A 295 -8.26 -0.82 -32.77
C GLU A 295 -7.64 0.29 -31.88
N ASN A 296 -7.22 1.39 -32.49
CA ASN A 296 -6.61 2.56 -31.81
C ASN A 296 -5.29 2.31 -31.05
N SER A 297 -4.65 1.14 -31.21
CA SER A 297 -3.36 0.86 -30.57
C SER A 297 -2.20 1.06 -31.55
N VAL A 298 -1.24 1.92 -31.19
CA VAL A 298 -0.03 2.16 -32.01
C VAL A 298 0.99 1.03 -31.85
N SER A 299 1.08 0.44 -30.65
CA SER A 299 2.05 -0.60 -30.30
C SER A 299 1.48 -2.02 -30.31
N ASN A 300 0.24 -2.20 -30.77
CA ASN A 300 -0.48 -3.48 -30.75
C ASN A 300 -0.42 -4.19 -29.39
N SER A 301 -0.63 -3.42 -28.33
CA SER A 301 -0.61 -3.90 -26.94
C SER A 301 -1.70 -3.24 -26.10
N PHE A 302 -2.07 -3.88 -24.99
CA PHE A 302 -3.07 -3.38 -24.04
C PHE A 302 -2.71 -3.77 -22.60
N ILE A 303 -3.25 -3.01 -21.64
CA ILE A 303 -3.10 -3.27 -20.19
C ILE A 303 -4.39 -3.88 -19.69
N VAL A 304 -4.27 -4.92 -18.86
CA VAL A 304 -5.40 -5.45 -18.10
C VAL A 304 -5.28 -4.95 -16.65
N PRO A 305 -6.22 -4.10 -16.20
CA PRO A 305 -6.18 -3.48 -14.88
C PRO A 305 -5.96 -4.50 -13.76
N GLN A 306 -5.03 -4.19 -12.85
CA GLN A 306 -4.70 -5.03 -11.69
C GLN A 306 -4.23 -6.46 -12.01
N TRP A 307 -3.86 -6.72 -13.26
CA TRP A 307 -3.34 -8.04 -13.68
C TRP A 307 -1.98 -7.94 -14.38
N GLY A 308 -1.84 -7.03 -15.34
CA GLY A 308 -0.64 -7.02 -16.18
C GLY A 308 -0.87 -6.40 -17.54
N GLY A 309 -0.16 -6.90 -18.55
CA GLY A 309 -0.28 -6.41 -19.92
C GLY A 309 -0.01 -7.48 -20.97
N ALA A 310 -0.54 -7.27 -22.16
CA ALA A 310 -0.36 -8.18 -23.29
C ALA A 310 0.07 -7.41 -24.54
N ALA A 311 0.96 -8.02 -25.31
CA ALA A 311 1.44 -7.53 -26.60
C ALA A 311 1.22 -8.61 -27.66
N ILE A 312 0.61 -8.23 -28.79
CA ILE A 312 0.32 -9.15 -29.89
C ILE A 312 1.43 -9.03 -30.95
N LEU A 313 2.16 -10.12 -31.15
CA LEU A 313 3.31 -10.21 -32.05
C LEU A 313 2.92 -10.91 -33.35
N ASN A 314 2.76 -10.14 -34.42
CA ASN A 314 2.49 -10.66 -35.76
C ASN A 314 3.78 -11.04 -36.48
N THR A 315 4.38 -12.18 -36.12
CA THR A 315 5.64 -12.69 -36.69
C THR A 315 5.51 -14.11 -37.19
N ASP A 316 6.18 -14.44 -38.30
CA ASP A 316 6.29 -15.77 -38.90
C ASP A 316 7.57 -16.52 -38.52
N LYS A 317 8.45 -15.89 -37.73
CA LYS A 317 9.69 -16.50 -37.24
C LYS A 317 9.39 -17.59 -36.20
N GLN A 318 10.17 -18.67 -36.27
CA GLN A 318 10.14 -19.77 -35.28
C GLN A 318 10.97 -19.47 -34.02
N VAL A 319 11.98 -18.60 -34.14
CA VAL A 319 12.79 -18.14 -33.02
C VAL A 319 12.76 -16.62 -33.00
N LEU A 320 12.38 -16.05 -31.87
CA LEU A 320 12.42 -14.60 -31.63
C LEU A 320 13.80 -14.23 -31.09
N GLU A 321 14.52 -13.46 -31.90
CA GLU A 321 15.83 -12.94 -31.55
C GLU A 321 15.71 -11.66 -30.72
N TYR A 322 16.83 -11.19 -30.19
CA TYR A 322 16.90 -9.98 -29.36
C TYR A 322 16.21 -8.76 -29.99
N ASP A 323 16.42 -8.53 -31.29
CA ASP A 323 15.84 -7.38 -32.01
C ASP A 323 14.32 -7.45 -32.11
N ASP A 324 13.73 -8.65 -32.12
CA ASP A 324 12.28 -8.86 -32.14
C ASP A 324 11.66 -8.69 -30.73
N LEU A 325 12.42 -9.02 -29.68
CA LEU A 325 11.98 -8.93 -28.29
C LEU A 325 12.17 -7.54 -27.69
N LEU A 326 13.12 -6.75 -28.18
CA LEU A 326 13.41 -5.42 -27.65
C LEU A 326 12.18 -4.50 -27.61
N PRO A 327 11.38 -4.34 -28.70
CA PRO A 327 10.16 -3.53 -28.66
C PRO A 327 9.12 -4.05 -27.66
N VAL A 328 9.05 -5.37 -27.47
CA VAL A 328 8.12 -6.03 -26.53
C VAL A 328 8.51 -5.71 -25.10
N MET A 329 9.81 -5.78 -24.78
CA MET A 329 10.32 -5.43 -23.46
C MET A 329 10.10 -3.95 -23.13
N GLU A 330 10.24 -3.04 -24.10
CA GLU A 330 9.92 -1.62 -23.91
C GLU A 330 8.43 -1.39 -23.65
N ILE A 331 7.54 -2.10 -24.36
CA ILE A 331 6.10 -2.08 -24.12
C ILE A 331 5.81 -2.55 -22.70
N PHE A 332 6.33 -3.72 -22.30
CA PHE A 332 6.11 -4.28 -20.96
C PHE A 332 6.67 -3.37 -19.87
N ALA A 333 7.82 -2.73 -20.09
CA ALA A 333 8.37 -1.75 -19.16
C ALA A 333 7.41 -0.55 -19.02
N SER A 334 6.94 0.03 -20.12
CA SER A 334 5.97 1.13 -20.08
C SER A 334 4.68 0.75 -19.33
N GLN A 335 4.16 -0.45 -19.59
CA GLN A 335 2.97 -0.99 -18.92
C GLN A 335 3.22 -1.24 -17.43
N LEU A 336 4.39 -1.76 -17.05
CA LEU A 336 4.80 -1.92 -15.64
C LEU A 336 4.76 -0.59 -14.90
N PHE A 337 5.39 0.45 -15.45
CA PHE A 337 5.38 1.79 -14.85
C PHE A 337 3.94 2.32 -14.68
N GLN A 338 3.04 2.05 -15.63
CA GLN A 338 1.62 2.43 -15.51
C GLN A 338 0.88 1.65 -14.42
N LEU A 339 1.11 0.33 -14.31
CA LEU A 339 0.48 -0.55 -13.32
C LEU A 339 0.89 -0.21 -11.89
N VAL A 340 2.16 0.15 -11.66
CA VAL A 340 2.60 0.63 -10.33
C VAL A 340 2.14 2.07 -10.04
N GLY A 341 1.61 2.77 -11.05
CA GLY A 341 1.09 4.12 -10.94
C GLY A 341 2.16 5.21 -11.00
N ALA A 342 3.26 4.97 -11.71
CA ALA A 342 4.29 5.97 -11.94
C ALA A 342 3.74 7.15 -12.77
N PRO A 343 4.24 8.37 -12.55
CA PRO A 343 3.79 9.55 -13.29
C PRO A 343 4.08 9.43 -14.79
N SER A 344 3.35 10.18 -15.61
CA SER A 344 3.55 10.21 -17.06
C SER A 344 4.66 11.17 -17.47
N LYS A 345 4.92 12.17 -16.62
CA LYS A 345 5.97 13.17 -16.79
C LYS A 345 6.82 13.25 -15.52
N PRO A 346 8.14 13.51 -15.64
CA PRO A 346 8.92 13.67 -16.87
C PRO A 346 9.27 12.31 -17.52
N LYS A 347 9.87 12.32 -18.72
CA LYS A 347 10.21 11.08 -19.45
C LYS A 347 11.28 10.21 -18.77
N SER A 348 12.14 10.79 -17.94
CA SER A 348 13.22 10.08 -17.23
C SER A 348 12.65 9.00 -16.29
N PRO A 349 12.98 7.70 -16.48
CA PRO A 349 12.55 6.63 -15.59
C PRO A 349 13.00 6.85 -14.14
N THR A 350 14.23 7.33 -13.92
CA THR A 350 14.79 7.57 -12.59
C THR A 350 13.98 8.61 -11.82
N ILE A 351 13.62 9.73 -12.46
CA ILE A 351 12.81 10.77 -11.81
C ILE A 351 11.39 10.26 -11.51
N ARG A 352 10.80 9.51 -12.44
CA ARG A 352 9.48 8.90 -12.22
C ARG A 352 9.49 7.93 -11.03
N THR A 353 10.53 7.12 -10.88
CA THR A 353 10.67 6.23 -9.73
C THR A 353 10.87 6.99 -8.44
N ASP A 354 11.67 8.05 -8.44
CA ASP A 354 11.87 8.90 -7.26
C ASP A 354 10.55 9.52 -6.78
N ILE A 355 9.76 10.09 -7.71
CA ILE A 355 8.43 10.63 -7.44
C ILE A 355 7.53 9.53 -6.86
N LEU A 356 7.48 8.38 -7.53
CA LEU A 356 6.67 7.24 -7.12
C LEU A 356 7.06 6.78 -5.70
N THR A 357 8.35 6.71 -5.39
CA THR A 357 8.86 6.26 -4.09
C THR A 357 8.49 7.23 -2.98
N ARG A 358 8.62 8.54 -3.20
CA ARG A 358 8.26 9.57 -2.21
C ARG A 358 6.75 9.62 -1.95
N VAL A 359 5.94 9.53 -2.99
CA VAL A 359 4.47 9.46 -2.84
C VAL A 359 4.08 8.18 -2.12
N GLN A 360 4.66 7.04 -2.50
CA GLN A 360 4.37 5.75 -1.88
C GLN A 360 4.79 5.69 -0.40
N SER A 361 5.91 6.31 -0.02
CA SER A 361 6.31 6.38 1.38
C SER A 361 5.29 7.13 2.23
N LEU A 362 4.75 8.25 1.74
CA LEU A 362 3.67 8.98 2.42
C LEU A 362 2.40 8.13 2.50
N GLN A 363 1.98 7.51 1.39
CA GLN A 363 0.77 6.68 1.36
C GLN A 363 0.86 5.51 2.33
N ASN A 364 2.02 4.84 2.42
CA ASN A 364 2.24 3.74 3.35
C ASN A 364 2.21 4.21 4.81
N MET A 365 2.83 5.36 5.13
CA MET A 365 2.75 5.95 6.48
C MET A 365 1.31 6.30 6.86
N HIS A 366 0.58 6.96 5.97
CA HIS A 366 -0.82 7.34 6.17
C HIS A 366 -1.73 6.12 6.38
N LYS A 367 -1.67 5.13 5.48
CA LYS A 367 -2.44 3.88 5.61
C LYS A 367 -2.10 3.12 6.89
N SER A 368 -0.82 3.13 7.31
CA SER A 368 -0.43 2.51 8.57
C SER A 368 -1.11 3.18 9.75
N ILE A 369 -1.14 4.52 9.78
CA ILE A 369 -1.83 5.29 10.82
C ILE A 369 -3.33 5.01 10.81
N ASP A 370 -3.96 4.97 9.64
CA ASP A 370 -5.39 4.66 9.50
C ASP A 370 -5.74 3.25 9.99
N ASN A 371 -4.90 2.25 9.69
CA ASN A 371 -5.03 0.90 10.21
C ASN A 371 -4.96 0.89 11.75
N LEU A 372 -3.99 1.61 12.33
CA LEU A 372 -3.85 1.73 13.78
C LEU A 372 -5.03 2.45 14.45
N ILE A 373 -5.57 3.51 13.83
CA ILE A 373 -6.77 4.20 14.29
C ILE A 373 -7.99 3.26 14.22
N SER A 374 -8.12 2.51 13.12
CA SER A 374 -9.21 1.55 12.94
C SER A 374 -9.17 0.45 13.99
N LEU A 375 -7.96 -0.04 14.31
CA LEU A 375 -7.73 -0.95 15.43
C LEU A 375 -8.16 -0.32 16.78
N CYS A 376 -7.78 0.94 17.04
CA CYS A 376 -8.19 1.64 18.26
C CYS A 376 -9.72 1.75 18.37
N LYS A 377 -10.39 2.13 17.27
CA LYS A 377 -11.86 2.24 17.20
C LYS A 377 -12.53 0.88 17.43
N LEU A 378 -12.01 -0.19 16.82
CA LEU A 378 -12.50 -1.55 17.01
C LEU A 378 -12.41 -1.95 18.49
N CYS A 379 -11.26 -1.73 19.11
CA CYS A 379 -11.04 -1.99 20.54
C CYS A 379 -11.92 -1.15 21.47
N GLN A 380 -12.36 0.03 21.05
CA GLN A 380 -13.32 0.86 21.80
C GLN A 380 -14.76 0.36 21.65
N GLN A 381 -15.15 -0.06 20.45
CA GLN A 381 -16.49 -0.58 20.17
C GLN A 381 -16.72 -1.97 20.77
N LEU A 382 -15.67 -2.78 20.87
CA LEU A 382 -15.71 -4.14 21.40
C LEU A 382 -14.89 -4.22 22.69
N PRO A 383 -15.44 -3.83 23.85
CA PRO A 383 -14.68 -3.77 25.10
C PRO A 383 -14.13 -5.14 25.56
N ASN A 384 -14.79 -6.22 25.12
CA ASN A 384 -14.48 -7.60 25.50
C ASN A 384 -13.60 -8.35 24.49
N ILE A 385 -13.06 -7.67 23.47
CA ILE A 385 -12.10 -8.29 22.54
C ILE A 385 -10.76 -8.54 23.24
N SER A 386 -10.19 -9.73 23.05
CA SER A 386 -8.81 -9.97 23.48
C SER A 386 -7.85 -9.19 22.60
N VAL A 387 -6.89 -8.53 23.22
CA VAL A 387 -5.76 -7.92 22.55
C VAL A 387 -4.51 -8.65 23.04
N PRO A 388 -3.91 -9.53 22.22
CA PRO A 388 -2.68 -10.22 22.57
C PRO A 388 -1.50 -9.24 22.71
N ASP A 389 -0.50 -9.61 23.52
CA ASP A 389 0.74 -8.85 23.62
C ASP A 389 1.48 -8.72 22.28
N SER A 390 1.36 -9.72 21.41
CA SER A 390 1.92 -9.66 20.06
C SER A 390 1.29 -8.56 19.20
N THR A 391 0.01 -8.23 19.41
CA THR A 391 -0.64 -7.12 18.72
C THR A 391 -0.10 -5.79 19.24
N ARG A 392 0.06 -5.65 20.56
CA ARG A 392 0.68 -4.45 21.16
C ARG A 392 2.10 -4.24 20.63
N GLU A 393 2.91 -5.30 20.61
CA GLU A 393 4.28 -5.24 20.09
C GLU A 393 4.31 -4.82 18.61
N GLN A 394 3.42 -5.38 17.77
CA GLN A 394 3.33 -4.99 16.36
C GLN A 394 2.89 -3.53 16.19
N VAL A 395 1.99 -3.03 17.04
CA VAL A 395 1.56 -1.63 17.05
C VAL A 395 2.72 -0.70 17.46
N GLU A 396 3.44 -1.03 18.53
CA GLU A 396 4.61 -0.27 18.99
C GLU A 396 5.71 -0.23 17.91
N GLN A 397 6.02 -1.38 17.29
CA GLN A 397 6.96 -1.45 16.18
C GLN A 397 6.47 -0.66 14.95
N ALA A 398 5.18 -0.73 14.59
CA ALA A 398 4.65 0.04 13.47
C ALA A 398 4.83 1.55 13.69
N ILE A 399 4.56 2.04 14.90
CA ILE A 399 4.75 3.44 15.28
C ILE A 399 6.22 3.85 15.17
N GLU A 400 7.14 3.03 15.69
CA GLU A 400 8.59 3.25 15.57
C GLU A 400 9.00 3.38 14.10
N ARG A 401 8.57 2.44 13.24
CA ARG A 401 8.91 2.47 11.81
C ARG A 401 8.34 3.68 11.07
N ILE A 402 7.16 4.17 11.43
CA ILE A 402 6.60 5.42 10.86
C ILE A 402 7.49 6.61 11.21
N MET A 403 7.93 6.72 12.48
CA MET A 403 8.80 7.82 12.92
C MET A 403 10.17 7.75 12.24
N GLU A 404 10.77 6.56 12.15
CA GLU A 404 12.02 6.35 11.42
C GLU A 404 11.88 6.69 9.93
N ALA A 405 10.77 6.30 9.29
CA ALA A 405 10.48 6.60 7.89
C ALA A 405 10.39 8.12 7.65
N ALA A 406 9.69 8.85 8.51
CA ALA A 406 9.59 10.30 8.43
C ALA A 406 10.96 10.99 8.60
N ALA A 407 11.79 10.51 9.54
CA ALA A 407 13.15 11.01 9.73
C ALA A 407 14.05 10.74 8.51
N ALA A 408 13.95 9.54 7.93
CA ALA A 408 14.68 9.16 6.72
C ALA A 408 14.25 9.99 5.49
N ALA A 409 12.95 10.27 5.36
CA ALA A 409 12.40 11.13 4.30
C ALA A 409 12.97 12.55 4.37
N LYS A 410 13.03 13.11 5.59
CA LYS A 410 13.64 14.43 5.84
C LYS A 410 15.13 14.48 5.48
N ASN A 411 15.87 13.40 5.71
CA ASN A 411 17.29 13.30 5.39
C ASN A 411 17.57 13.05 3.89
N GLY A 412 16.54 12.96 3.04
CA GLY A 412 16.69 12.72 1.60
C GLY A 412 16.91 11.25 1.21
N ASN A 413 16.83 10.31 2.15
CA ASN A 413 16.96 8.87 1.85
C ASN A 413 15.58 8.25 1.57
N TRP A 414 15.01 8.60 0.41
CA TRP A 414 13.62 8.26 0.07
C TRP A 414 13.36 6.76 -0.09
N GLY A 415 14.31 6.01 -0.67
CA GLY A 415 14.18 4.55 -0.80
C GLY A 415 14.15 3.85 0.55
N PHE A 416 15.03 4.25 1.48
CA PHE A 416 15.01 3.71 2.83
C PHE A 416 13.74 4.12 3.59
N ALA A 417 13.31 5.38 3.47
CA ALA A 417 12.06 5.86 4.04
C ALA A 417 10.85 5.04 3.57
N ASN A 418 10.75 4.77 2.27
CA ASN A 418 9.69 3.93 1.71
C ASN A 418 9.77 2.49 2.24
N SER A 419 10.97 1.91 2.35
CA SER A 419 11.14 0.55 2.91
C SER A 419 10.68 0.45 4.37
N LEU A 420 10.91 1.49 5.18
CA LEU A 420 10.46 1.56 6.57
C LEU A 420 8.95 1.77 6.66
N ALA A 421 8.40 2.66 5.82
CA ALA A 421 6.97 2.88 5.72
C ALA A 421 6.22 1.61 5.28
N ALA A 422 6.78 0.86 4.33
CA ALA A 422 6.24 -0.43 3.89
C ALA A 422 6.24 -1.48 5.01
N LYS A 423 7.31 -1.53 5.83
CA LYS A 423 7.33 -2.38 7.03
C LYS A 423 6.28 -1.98 8.05
N ALA A 424 6.11 -0.68 8.29
CA ALA A 424 5.07 -0.16 9.17
C ALA A 424 3.67 -0.57 8.69
N TYR A 425 3.44 -0.50 7.37
CA TYR A 425 2.18 -0.90 6.77
C TYR A 425 1.89 -2.38 7.02
N VAL A 426 2.84 -3.27 6.73
CA VAL A 426 2.71 -4.71 7.00
C VAL A 426 2.48 -5.01 8.48
N LEU A 427 3.18 -4.33 9.39
CA LEU A 427 3.00 -4.51 10.83
C LEU A 427 1.62 -4.04 11.31
N SER A 428 1.15 -2.89 10.85
CA SER A 428 -0.17 -2.35 11.19
C SER A 428 -1.30 -3.23 10.68
N ASP A 429 -1.14 -3.78 9.47
CA ASP A 429 -2.11 -4.67 8.83
C ASP A 429 -2.17 -6.02 9.56
N LYS A 430 -1.00 -6.60 9.88
CA LYS A 430 -0.90 -7.82 10.68
C LYS A 430 -1.51 -7.65 12.08
N ALA A 431 -1.31 -6.48 12.71
CA ALA A 431 -1.89 -6.18 14.01
C ALA A 431 -3.42 -6.11 13.95
N PHE A 432 -3.96 -5.51 12.89
CA PHE A 432 -5.41 -5.39 12.67
C PHE A 432 -6.07 -6.74 12.38
N PHE A 433 -5.43 -7.60 11.57
CA PHE A 433 -5.95 -8.92 11.18
C PHE A 433 -5.46 -10.07 12.06
N GLN A 434 -5.03 -9.79 13.29
CA GLN A 434 -4.56 -10.82 14.21
C GLN A 434 -5.66 -11.86 14.49
N LYS A 435 -5.34 -13.14 14.25
CA LYS A 435 -6.28 -14.28 14.30
C LYS A 435 -7.11 -14.34 15.59
N ASP A 436 -6.48 -14.12 16.74
CA ASP A 436 -7.13 -14.22 18.05
C ASP A 436 -8.20 -13.13 18.26
N MET A 437 -7.99 -11.94 17.68
CA MET A 437 -8.96 -10.84 17.72
C MET A 437 -10.20 -11.17 16.87
N VAL A 438 -9.98 -11.74 15.68
CA VAL A 438 -11.04 -12.10 14.74
C VAL A 438 -11.91 -13.25 15.27
N GLN A 439 -11.29 -14.25 15.90
CA GLN A 439 -12.03 -15.41 16.44
C GLN A 439 -12.96 -15.05 17.59
N GLN A 440 -12.60 -14.08 18.43
CA GLN A 440 -13.42 -13.71 19.58
C GLN A 440 -14.64 -12.86 19.24
N MET A 441 -14.67 -12.22 18.06
CA MET A 441 -15.90 -11.61 17.56
C MET A 441 -17.06 -12.62 17.42
N TYR A 442 -16.75 -13.91 17.24
CA TYR A 442 -17.75 -14.98 17.07
C TYR A 442 -18.32 -15.53 18.39
N PHE A 443 -17.81 -15.11 19.56
CA PHE A 443 -18.32 -15.57 20.86
C PHE A 443 -18.75 -14.41 21.78
N PRO A 444 -19.92 -13.79 21.51
CA PRO A 444 -20.55 -12.82 22.42
C PRO A 444 -20.68 -13.32 23.87
N GLU A 445 -20.55 -12.43 24.85
CA GLU A 445 -20.71 -12.77 26.28
C GLU A 445 -22.10 -13.34 26.61
N GLU A 446 -23.12 -13.04 25.82
CA GLU A 446 -24.45 -13.62 25.97
C GLU A 446 -24.42 -15.15 25.87
N HIS A 447 -23.57 -15.69 24.98
CA HIS A 447 -23.37 -17.13 24.87
C HIS A 447 -22.55 -17.70 26.03
N LYS A 448 -21.58 -16.94 26.54
CA LYS A 448 -20.82 -17.30 27.74
C LYS A 448 -21.75 -17.42 28.96
N MET A 449 -22.65 -16.46 29.16
CA MET A 449 -23.66 -16.52 30.22
C MET A 449 -24.64 -17.68 30.02
N ALA A 450 -25.07 -17.95 28.78
CA ALA A 450 -25.92 -19.10 28.48
C ALA A 450 -25.23 -20.44 28.82
N VAL A 451 -23.92 -20.55 28.63
CA VAL A 451 -23.13 -21.74 28.99
C VAL A 451 -22.96 -21.89 30.51
N TYR A 452 -22.78 -20.79 31.25
CA TYR A 452 -22.59 -20.83 32.71
C TYR A 452 -23.90 -20.89 33.52
N THR A 453 -25.03 -20.46 32.95
CA THR A 453 -26.33 -20.42 33.65
C THR A 453 -26.80 -21.80 34.14
N PRO A 454 -26.69 -22.90 33.37
CA PRO A 454 -27.04 -24.24 33.85
C PRO A 454 -26.19 -24.72 35.05
N LEU A 455 -24.92 -24.29 35.13
CA LEU A 455 -24.00 -24.67 36.20
C LEU A 455 -24.20 -23.83 37.46
N LEU A 456 -24.31 -22.50 37.31
CA LEU A 456 -24.38 -21.56 38.43
C LEU A 456 -25.81 -21.24 38.89
N GLY A 457 -26.80 -21.39 38.00
CA GLY A 457 -28.20 -21.05 38.26
C GLY A 457 -28.84 -21.84 39.41
N PRO A 458 -28.72 -23.18 39.46
CA PRO A 458 -29.24 -23.96 40.58
C PRO A 458 -28.61 -23.56 41.92
N PHE A 459 -27.29 -23.34 41.93
CA PHE A 459 -26.56 -22.91 43.12
C PHE A 459 -27.00 -21.52 43.60
N ALA A 460 -27.09 -20.54 42.68
CA ALA A 460 -27.56 -19.19 42.98
C ALA A 460 -29.01 -19.20 43.53
N THR A 461 -29.87 -20.05 42.97
CA THR A 461 -31.26 -20.22 43.43
C THR A 461 -31.33 -20.74 44.86
N ILE A 462 -30.53 -21.76 45.19
CA ILE A 462 -30.46 -22.32 46.56
C ILE A 462 -29.94 -21.27 47.55
N MET A 463 -28.89 -20.52 47.17
CA MET A 463 -28.35 -19.45 48.01
C MET A 463 -29.36 -18.32 48.25
N LEU A 464 -30.10 -17.92 47.22
CA LEU A 464 -31.10 -16.86 47.32
C LEU A 464 -32.30 -17.28 48.20
N LEU A 465 -32.80 -18.51 48.03
CA LEU A 465 -33.84 -19.06 48.91
C LEU A 465 -33.36 -19.20 50.36
N GLY A 466 -32.11 -19.60 50.56
CA GLY A 466 -31.48 -19.66 51.88
C GLY A 466 -31.39 -18.28 52.55
N LEU A 467 -31.04 -17.25 51.79
CA LEU A 467 -30.94 -15.87 52.27
C LEU A 467 -32.32 -15.31 52.63
N ILE A 468 -33.34 -15.55 51.80
CA ILE A 468 -34.73 -15.15 52.09
C ILE A 468 -35.23 -15.81 53.38
N ARG A 469 -34.95 -17.10 53.59
CA ARG A 469 -35.35 -17.80 54.83
C ARG A 469 -34.67 -17.20 56.06
N LEU A 470 -33.38 -16.89 55.98
CA LEU A 470 -32.62 -16.29 57.07
C LEU A 470 -33.18 -14.90 57.46
N VAL A 471 -33.49 -14.05 56.45
CA VAL A 471 -34.07 -12.72 56.68
C VAL A 471 -35.49 -12.82 57.27
N ASN A 472 -36.28 -13.79 56.84
CA ASN A 472 -37.62 -14.01 57.38
C ASN A 472 -37.58 -14.54 58.82
N GLU A 473 -36.61 -15.37 59.18
CA GLU A 473 -36.37 -15.79 60.57
C GLU A 473 -35.99 -14.60 61.48
N GLU A 474 -35.19 -13.65 60.99
CA GLU A 474 -34.86 -12.42 61.73
C GLU A 474 -36.10 -11.54 61.97
N ARG A 475 -36.99 -11.41 60.98
CA ARG A 475 -38.26 -10.67 61.11
C ARG A 475 -39.27 -11.37 62.03
N GLY A 476 -39.28 -12.70 62.07
CA GLY A 476 -40.14 -13.50 62.96
C GLY A 476 -39.69 -13.47 64.42
N SER A 477 -38.38 -13.42 64.68
CA SER A 477 -37.79 -13.30 66.02
C SER A 477 -37.97 -11.92 66.66
N ALA A 478 -38.30 -10.89 65.88
CA ALA A 478 -38.40 -9.49 66.33
C ALA A 478 -39.83 -9.05 66.72
N LYS A 479 -40.85 -9.91 66.59
CA LYS A 479 -42.19 -9.61 67.13
C LYS A 479 -42.23 -9.97 68.62
N PRO A 480 -42.50 -9.02 69.54
CA PRO A 480 -42.66 -9.34 70.95
C PRO A 480 -43.91 -10.21 71.14
N LYS A 481 -43.82 -11.22 72.01
CA LYS A 481 -45.00 -11.93 72.51
C LYS A 481 -45.86 -10.91 73.28
N GLU A 482 -47.02 -10.55 72.73
CA GLU A 482 -48.09 -9.93 73.51
C GLU A 482 -48.53 -10.94 74.58
N ALA A 483 -48.45 -10.52 75.84
CA ALA A 483 -49.13 -11.11 76.98
C ALA A 483 -49.81 -9.95 77.73
#